data_AF-A0A3M0KJ82-F1
#
_entry.id   AF-A0A3M0KJ82-F1
#
_cell.length_a   1.000
_cell.length_b   1.000
_cell.length_c   1.000
_cell.angle_alpha   90.00
_cell.angle_beta   90.00
_cell.angle_gamma   90.00
#
_symmetry.space_group_name_H-M   'P 1'
#
loop_
_entity.id
_entity.type
_entity.pdbx_description
1 polymer ?
#
loop_
_entity_poly.entity_id
_entity_poly.type
_entity_poly.pdbx_seq_one_letter_code
_entity_poly.pdbx_strand_id
1 'polypeptide(L)'
;MKMDKNKGVKKEVQKDQDASRPAVSSPKKSAVTATKLHSPGHPKQRPTTPRNGFSPKPGEGRDTEKQFIQKLKEKCDEQSRQLINIQDELKRASCGFDVFAITTQYFFRQNENALAKIKELGVELAKIREEVDLNTARWKKLLSEKEELERRFEEEGKQLRRQQQEEMQALEQRLQEEYNAKKESLQEQHRLQLEQAKLQHQDQVEDLTAVHEAAMSQLENNHIVAIAVLQDENDCKIQELNTAHKLEKAQLEETFEKLRLSLQDQIDTLTFQNQSLKAKADRFEEALKKNTEEQLKIVQAPYLHLEKDLKSLKHVLEMKNLQIHQQEKMIMELEKQVEKNLKLEEKITMLQQQNEELRARIEQNTVITRQLSEENANLQEYVEKEVEEKKKLSRTNEELLWKLQEGDAVSPVKLPPTQSTPFYRCSSGNSSPAKVRTLRR
;
A
#
# COMPACT_ATOMS: atom_id res chain seq x y z
N MET A 1 15.11 -67.53 -9.05
CA MET A 1 16.41 -68.18 -8.76
C MET A 1 16.24 -69.68 -8.92
N LYS A 2 17.19 -70.38 -9.55
CA LYS A 2 17.26 -71.86 -9.50
C LYS A 2 17.86 -72.29 -8.17
N MET A 3 17.42 -73.42 -7.62
CA MET A 3 18.23 -74.24 -6.71
C MET A 3 18.08 -75.71 -7.10
N ASP A 4 18.95 -76.13 -8.02
CA ASP A 4 19.36 -77.52 -8.16
C ASP A 4 20.35 -77.87 -7.05
N LYS A 5 20.21 -79.07 -6.44
CA LYS A 5 21.27 -80.08 -6.23
C LYS A 5 20.85 -81.11 -5.16
N ASN A 6 21.41 -82.33 -5.09
CA ASN A 6 21.86 -83.32 -6.09
C ASN A 6 22.34 -84.56 -5.31
N LYS A 7 22.28 -85.76 -5.92
CA LYS A 7 22.91 -87.05 -5.49
C LYS A 7 22.37 -87.67 -4.18
N GLY A 8 22.29 -88.99 -4.03
CA GLY A 8 22.60 -90.09 -4.96
C GLY A 8 23.38 -91.24 -4.28
N VAL A 9 23.53 -92.37 -4.99
CA VAL A 9 24.27 -93.61 -4.59
C VAL A 9 23.48 -94.48 -3.59
N LYS A 10 22.96 -95.68 -3.90
CA LYS A 10 23.46 -96.94 -4.50
C LYS A 10 24.17 -97.90 -3.52
N LYS A 11 23.85 -99.19 -3.75
CA LYS A 11 24.68 -100.41 -3.69
C LYS A 11 24.75 -101.26 -2.39
N GLU A 12 24.47 -102.55 -2.64
CA GLU A 12 25.21 -103.76 -2.20
C GLU A 12 25.51 -104.00 -0.71
N VAL A 13 24.93 -105.10 -0.21
CA VAL A 13 25.68 -106.24 0.37
C VAL A 13 25.01 -107.52 -0.21
N GLN A 14 25.62 -108.27 -1.14
CA GLN A 14 26.59 -109.37 -0.92
C GLN A 14 25.92 -110.59 -0.26
N LYS A 15 25.62 -111.71 -0.94
CA LYS A 15 26.47 -112.66 -1.71
C LYS A 15 27.44 -113.42 -0.81
N ASP A 16 27.22 -114.73 -0.68
CA ASP A 16 28.17 -115.87 -0.55
C ASP A 16 27.36 -117.11 -0.11
N GLN A 17 27.78 -118.38 -0.25
CA GLN A 17 28.67 -119.14 -1.16
C GLN A 17 28.17 -120.61 -1.03
N ASP A 18 27.90 -121.37 -2.08
CA ASP A 18 28.85 -122.13 -2.94
C ASP A 18 29.34 -123.47 -2.34
N ALA A 19 29.65 -124.43 -3.21
CA ALA A 19 30.29 -125.73 -2.98
C ALA A 19 29.67 -126.76 -1.98
N SER A 20 29.08 -127.85 -2.49
CA SER A 20 29.78 -129.16 -2.58
C SER A 20 28.89 -130.35 -3.00
N ARG A 21 29.24 -130.97 -4.13
CA ARG A 21 29.24 -132.45 -4.31
C ARG A 21 30.62 -132.97 -3.78
N PRO A 22 30.94 -134.28 -3.68
CA PRO A 22 30.24 -135.49 -4.16
C PRO A 22 30.28 -136.70 -3.17
N ALA A 23 29.95 -137.90 -3.69
CA ALA A 23 30.74 -139.14 -3.57
C ALA A 23 30.24 -140.33 -2.70
N VAL A 24 29.95 -141.43 -3.41
CA VAL A 24 30.52 -142.79 -3.23
C VAL A 24 30.33 -143.50 -1.87
N SER A 25 29.58 -144.61 -1.86
CA SER A 25 30.20 -145.96 -1.94
C SER A 25 29.20 -147.11 -2.09
N SER A 26 29.51 -148.04 -3.00
CA SER A 26 29.00 -149.42 -2.96
C SER A 26 29.93 -150.30 -2.11
N PRO A 27 29.50 -151.49 -1.70
CA PRO A 27 30.04 -152.70 -2.34
C PRO A 27 28.94 -153.73 -2.71
N LYS A 28 28.86 -154.21 -3.95
CA LYS A 28 29.55 -155.39 -4.52
C LYS A 28 28.85 -156.75 -4.27
N LYS A 29 28.48 -157.38 -5.41
CA LYS A 29 28.71 -158.79 -5.82
C LYS A 29 27.83 -159.89 -5.18
N SER A 30 27.34 -160.94 -5.85
CA SER A 30 27.40 -161.45 -7.26
C SER A 30 26.02 -162.12 -7.55
N ALA A 31 25.42 -162.20 -8.73
CA ALA A 31 25.87 -162.47 -10.11
C ALA A 31 26.12 -163.97 -10.46
N VAL A 32 25.18 -164.52 -11.27
CA VAL A 32 25.41 -165.38 -12.47
C VAL A 32 25.39 -166.94 -12.36
N THR A 33 24.26 -167.50 -12.83
CA THR A 33 23.99 -168.69 -13.69
C THR A 33 24.79 -170.02 -13.67
N ALA A 34 24.00 -171.11 -13.62
CA ALA A 34 24.01 -172.31 -14.50
C ALA A 34 25.28 -173.18 -14.69
N THR A 35 25.14 -174.49 -14.45
CA THR A 35 25.09 -175.52 -15.52
C THR A 35 24.67 -176.91 -15.01
N LYS A 36 24.14 -177.76 -15.92
CA LYS A 36 23.96 -179.21 -15.73
C LYS A 36 25.33 -179.91 -15.64
N LEU A 37 25.43 -181.04 -14.92
CA LEU A 37 25.68 -182.38 -15.49
C LEU A 37 25.86 -183.49 -14.42
N HIS A 38 24.97 -184.49 -14.49
CA HIS A 38 25.30 -185.93 -14.56
C HIS A 38 26.17 -186.65 -13.48
N SER A 39 25.50 -187.37 -12.57
CA SER A 39 25.79 -188.78 -12.16
C SER A 39 27.16 -189.13 -11.51
N PRO A 40 27.45 -190.39 -11.08
CA PRO A 40 26.60 -191.59 -10.87
C PRO A 40 26.74 -192.23 -9.46
N GLY A 41 26.07 -193.36 -9.21
CA GLY A 41 26.69 -194.46 -8.42
C GLY A 41 25.89 -195.13 -7.30
N HIS A 42 25.06 -196.13 -7.63
CA HIS A 42 24.81 -197.26 -6.71
C HIS A 42 26.13 -198.04 -6.47
N PRO A 43 26.27 -198.80 -5.36
CA PRO A 43 26.07 -200.25 -5.50
C PRO A 43 25.58 -201.00 -4.23
N LYS A 44 24.49 -201.77 -4.36
CA LYS A 44 24.36 -203.13 -3.77
C LYS A 44 23.73 -204.04 -4.83
N GLN A 45 24.56 -204.72 -5.62
CA GLN A 45 24.95 -206.13 -5.44
C GLN A 45 23.87 -207.13 -5.91
N ARG A 46 24.02 -207.58 -7.18
CA ARG A 46 23.77 -208.98 -7.54
C ARG A 46 24.81 -209.87 -6.83
N PRO A 47 24.44 -211.10 -6.45
CA PRO A 47 25.26 -212.24 -6.88
C PRO A 47 24.42 -213.37 -7.48
N THR A 48 25.08 -214.23 -8.26
CA THR A 48 24.47 -215.31 -9.05
C THR A 48 24.91 -216.69 -8.59
N THR A 49 23.98 -217.66 -8.62
CA THR A 49 24.20 -219.12 -8.86
C THR A 49 25.00 -219.95 -7.84
N PRO A 50 24.90 -221.31 -7.83
CA PRO A 50 23.65 -222.10 -7.80
C PRO A 50 23.72 -223.38 -6.89
N ARG A 51 22.63 -224.16 -6.90
CA ARG A 51 22.55 -225.66 -6.89
C ARG A 51 22.15 -226.41 -5.59
N ASN A 52 21.14 -227.27 -5.76
CA ASN A 52 20.65 -228.30 -4.82
C ASN A 52 21.58 -229.53 -4.70
N GLY A 53 21.49 -230.24 -3.57
CA GLY A 53 21.95 -231.63 -3.41
C GLY A 53 21.44 -232.31 -2.13
N PHE A 54 20.61 -233.35 -2.28
CA PHE A 54 20.27 -234.39 -1.27
C PHE A 54 21.51 -235.29 -1.01
N SER A 55 21.68 -236.12 0.04
CA SER A 55 21.02 -236.33 1.34
C SER A 55 22.01 -237.08 2.31
N PRO A 56 21.67 -237.97 3.29
CA PRO A 56 22.28 -237.89 4.64
C PRO A 56 23.36 -238.95 5.00
N LYS A 57 23.95 -238.72 6.20
CA LYS A 57 24.64 -239.64 7.15
C LYS A 57 24.50 -241.16 6.93
N PRO A 58 25.54 -241.98 7.25
CA PRO A 58 25.98 -242.12 8.65
C PRO A 58 27.50 -242.07 8.91
N GLY A 59 27.84 -241.72 10.17
CA GLY A 59 29.22 -241.72 10.70
C GLY A 59 29.84 -240.32 10.78
N GLU A 60 30.41 -239.99 11.95
CA GLU A 60 31.34 -238.88 12.20
C GLU A 60 30.82 -237.43 12.00
N GLY A 61 31.43 -236.45 12.72
CA GLY A 61 31.20 -235.01 12.49
C GLY A 61 30.88 -234.15 13.72
N ARG A 62 31.34 -232.87 13.71
CA ARG A 62 30.92 -231.83 14.69
C ARG A 62 31.10 -230.32 14.32
N ASP A 63 31.55 -229.91 13.13
CA ASP A 63 32.01 -228.51 12.91
C ASP A 63 31.42 -227.64 11.77
N THR A 64 30.58 -228.16 10.85
CA THR A 64 30.09 -227.35 9.71
C THR A 64 28.90 -226.43 10.00
N GLU A 65 28.15 -226.66 11.07
CA GLU A 65 26.87 -225.98 11.35
C GLU A 65 27.02 -224.53 11.87
N LYS A 66 28.14 -224.23 12.55
CA LYS A 66 28.38 -222.94 13.23
C LYS A 66 28.54 -221.75 12.27
N GLN A 67 29.08 -221.96 11.07
CA GLN A 67 29.43 -220.86 10.15
C GLN A 67 28.25 -220.28 9.36
N PHE A 68 27.18 -221.04 9.13
CA PHE A 68 25.99 -220.55 8.41
C PHE A 68 25.12 -219.63 9.28
N ILE A 69 24.94 -220.01 10.55
CA ILE A 69 24.18 -219.23 11.55
C ILE A 69 24.79 -217.84 11.74
N GLN A 70 26.12 -217.73 11.78
CA GLN A 70 26.84 -216.46 11.91
C GLN A 70 26.51 -215.45 10.79
N LYS A 71 26.46 -215.91 9.53
CA LYS A 71 26.18 -215.03 8.36
C LYS A 71 24.74 -214.53 8.31
N LEU A 72 23.77 -215.32 8.77
CA LEU A 72 22.38 -214.86 8.89
C LEU A 72 22.23 -213.84 10.02
N LYS A 73 22.90 -214.07 11.15
CA LYS A 73 22.91 -213.15 12.29
C LYS A 73 23.44 -211.77 11.89
N GLU A 74 24.59 -211.71 11.20
CA GLU A 74 25.18 -210.46 10.71
C GLU A 74 24.25 -209.69 9.75
N LYS A 75 23.45 -210.38 8.93
CA LYS A 75 22.44 -209.75 8.06
C LYS A 75 21.25 -209.19 8.85
N CYS A 76 20.75 -209.93 9.84
CA CYS A 76 19.67 -209.44 10.71
C CYS A 76 20.14 -208.25 11.56
N ASP A 77 21.37 -208.28 12.07
CA ASP A 77 21.98 -207.17 12.81
C ASP A 77 22.12 -205.93 11.92
N GLU A 78 22.55 -206.11 10.66
CA GLU A 78 22.70 -205.01 9.69
C GLU A 78 21.35 -204.40 9.26
N GLN A 79 20.32 -205.22 9.05
CA GLN A 79 18.96 -204.72 8.80
C GLN A 79 18.39 -204.00 10.02
N SER A 80 18.67 -204.48 11.23
CA SER A 80 18.24 -203.84 12.48
C SER A 80 18.92 -202.48 12.66
N ARG A 81 20.23 -202.35 12.37
CA ARG A 81 20.92 -201.05 12.35
C ARG A 81 20.30 -200.07 11.35
N GLN A 82 19.94 -200.54 10.15
CA GLN A 82 19.30 -199.69 9.14
C GLN A 82 17.90 -199.22 9.58
N LEU A 83 17.11 -200.09 10.21
CA LEU A 83 15.82 -199.74 10.78
C LEU A 83 15.94 -198.73 11.93
N ILE A 84 16.91 -198.91 12.83
CA ILE A 84 17.22 -197.97 13.90
C ILE A 84 17.65 -196.61 13.32
N ASN A 85 18.56 -196.59 12.34
CA ASN A 85 18.99 -195.36 11.68
C ASN A 85 17.82 -194.60 11.05
N ILE A 86 16.92 -195.28 10.33
CA ILE A 86 15.73 -194.65 9.72
C ILE A 86 14.76 -194.15 10.80
N GLN A 87 14.57 -194.90 11.90
CA GLN A 87 13.77 -194.43 13.04
C GLN A 87 14.39 -193.20 13.71
N ASP A 88 15.71 -193.13 13.83
CA ASP A 88 16.41 -191.99 14.42
C ASP A 88 16.54 -190.79 13.46
N GLU A 89 16.49 -191.01 12.15
CA GLU A 89 16.27 -189.97 11.14
C GLU A 89 14.83 -189.44 11.19
N LEU A 90 13.83 -190.32 11.31
CA LEU A 90 12.43 -189.92 11.45
C LEU A 90 12.17 -189.16 12.76
N LYS A 91 12.77 -189.58 13.89
CA LYS A 91 12.73 -188.83 15.16
C LYS A 91 13.40 -187.46 15.02
N ARG A 92 14.56 -187.38 14.36
CA ARG A 92 15.23 -186.09 14.07
C ARG A 92 14.39 -185.19 13.16
N ALA A 93 13.75 -185.75 12.15
CA ALA A 93 12.85 -185.02 11.27
C ALA A 93 11.59 -184.53 12.01
N SER A 94 10.95 -185.38 12.82
CA SER A 94 9.81 -185.00 13.68
C SER A 94 10.18 -183.89 14.64
N CYS A 95 11.29 -184.03 15.38
CA CYS A 95 11.81 -182.98 16.26
C CYS A 95 12.14 -181.69 15.49
N GLY A 96 12.66 -181.80 14.26
CA GLY A 96 12.85 -180.66 13.35
C GLY A 96 11.53 -179.98 12.95
N PHE A 97 10.47 -180.75 12.69
CA PHE A 97 9.12 -180.23 12.44
C PHE A 97 8.49 -179.61 13.69
N ASP A 98 8.70 -180.18 14.87
CA ASP A 98 8.23 -179.62 16.15
C ASP A 98 8.93 -178.28 16.42
N VAL A 99 10.25 -178.21 16.25
CA VAL A 99 11.02 -176.96 16.33
C VAL A 99 10.57 -175.97 15.26
N PHE A 100 10.30 -176.40 14.03
CA PHE A 100 9.78 -175.53 12.97
C PHE A 100 8.38 -174.98 13.30
N ALA A 101 7.48 -175.81 13.81
CA ALA A 101 6.13 -175.42 14.21
C ALA A 101 6.16 -174.44 15.39
N ILE A 102 6.95 -174.75 16.43
CA ILE A 102 7.12 -173.88 17.61
C ILE A 102 7.74 -172.54 17.22
N THR A 103 8.82 -172.54 16.42
CA THR A 103 9.46 -171.29 15.97
C THR A 103 8.56 -170.49 15.05
N THR A 104 7.82 -171.14 14.15
CA THR A 104 6.86 -170.49 13.26
C THR A 104 5.68 -169.90 14.04
N GLN A 105 5.12 -170.62 15.02
CA GLN A 105 4.08 -170.10 15.92
C GLN A 105 4.62 -168.93 16.76
N TYR A 106 5.86 -169.01 17.26
CA TYR A 106 6.52 -167.93 17.97
C TYR A 106 6.70 -166.70 17.08
N PHE A 107 7.19 -166.85 15.83
CA PHE A 107 7.36 -165.75 14.90
C PHE A 107 6.02 -165.15 14.45
N PHE A 108 4.97 -165.95 14.24
CA PHE A 108 3.63 -165.44 13.97
C PHE A 108 3.10 -164.63 15.15
N ARG A 109 3.17 -165.15 16.37
CA ARG A 109 2.73 -164.44 17.58
C ARG A 109 3.55 -163.17 17.84
N GLN A 110 4.86 -163.21 17.57
CA GLN A 110 5.74 -162.04 17.66
C GLN A 110 5.40 -160.99 16.60
N ASN A 111 5.04 -161.41 15.38
CA ASN A 111 4.62 -160.53 14.30
C ASN A 111 3.22 -159.93 14.56
N GLU A 112 2.28 -160.70 15.10
CA GLU A 112 0.97 -160.22 15.56
C GLU A 112 1.12 -159.19 16.69
N ASN A 113 1.97 -159.46 17.68
CA ASN A 113 2.29 -158.50 18.74
C ASN A 113 2.95 -157.22 18.18
N ALA A 114 3.88 -157.36 17.23
CA ALA A 114 4.52 -156.21 16.57
C ALA A 114 3.51 -155.40 15.75
N LEU A 115 2.60 -156.05 15.02
CA LEU A 115 1.55 -155.42 14.23
C LEU A 115 0.49 -154.75 15.12
N ALA A 116 0.16 -155.34 16.28
CA ALA A 116 -0.66 -154.71 17.31
C ALA A 116 0.04 -153.46 17.87
N LYS A 117 1.34 -153.53 18.18
CA LYS A 117 2.10 -152.36 18.65
C LYS A 117 2.25 -151.27 17.59
N ILE A 118 2.41 -151.62 16.31
CA ILE A 118 2.39 -150.66 15.19
C ILE A 118 1.03 -149.97 15.08
N LYS A 119 -0.08 -150.70 15.26
CA LYS A 119 -1.43 -150.09 15.28
C LYS A 119 -1.65 -149.17 16.48
N GLU A 120 -1.22 -149.59 17.68
CA GLU A 120 -1.28 -148.78 18.90
C GLU A 120 -0.47 -147.48 18.74
N LEU A 121 0.80 -147.58 18.32
CA LEU A 121 1.65 -146.42 17.99
C LEU A 121 1.05 -145.56 16.88
N GLY A 122 0.36 -146.16 15.89
CA GLY A 122 -0.36 -145.43 14.86
C GLY A 122 -1.51 -144.58 15.41
N VAL A 123 -2.27 -145.11 16.38
CA VAL A 123 -3.33 -144.38 17.10
C VAL A 123 -2.74 -143.30 18.02
N GLU A 124 -1.63 -143.58 18.71
CA GLU A 124 -0.91 -142.58 19.51
C GLU A 124 -0.38 -141.43 18.64
N LEU A 125 0.22 -141.74 17.47
CA LEU A 125 0.66 -140.74 16.50
C LEU A 125 -0.50 -139.93 15.90
N ALA A 126 -1.67 -140.54 15.73
CA ALA A 126 -2.88 -139.83 15.31
C ALA A 126 -3.36 -138.86 16.39
N LYS A 127 -3.46 -139.31 17.65
CA LYS A 127 -3.80 -138.45 18.81
C LYS A 127 -2.83 -137.29 18.97
N ILE A 128 -1.52 -137.54 18.89
CA ILE A 128 -0.50 -136.49 18.98
C ILE A 128 -0.65 -135.47 17.84
N ARG A 129 -0.99 -135.91 16.61
CA ARG A 129 -1.27 -135.00 15.48
C ARG A 129 -2.51 -134.16 15.75
N GLU A 130 -3.61 -134.77 16.19
CA GLU A 130 -4.84 -134.05 16.57
C GLU A 130 -4.60 -133.04 17.70
N GLU A 131 -3.82 -133.41 18.74
CA GLU A 131 -3.42 -132.50 19.81
C GLU A 131 -2.53 -131.35 19.31
N VAL A 132 -1.60 -131.61 18.38
CA VAL A 132 -0.78 -130.57 17.73
C VAL A 132 -1.64 -129.65 16.87
N ASP A 133 -2.61 -130.17 16.12
CA ASP A 133 -3.53 -129.37 15.30
C ASP A 133 -4.44 -128.50 16.20
N LEU A 134 -4.99 -129.07 17.28
CA LEU A 134 -5.79 -128.34 18.28
C LEU A 134 -4.97 -127.26 18.99
N ASN A 135 -3.73 -127.56 19.40
CA ASN A 135 -2.85 -126.59 20.03
C ASN A 135 -2.38 -125.51 19.04
N THR A 136 -2.18 -125.86 17.77
CA THR A 136 -1.90 -124.89 16.70
C THR A 136 -3.09 -123.98 16.44
N ALA A 137 -4.32 -124.50 16.44
CA ALA A 137 -5.54 -123.71 16.32
C ALA A 137 -5.75 -122.77 17.52
N ARG A 138 -5.52 -123.26 18.75
CA ARG A 138 -5.53 -122.44 19.98
C ARG A 138 -4.48 -121.34 19.94
N TRP A 139 -3.26 -121.65 19.52
CA TRP A 139 -2.18 -120.66 19.40
C TRP A 139 -2.50 -119.59 18.35
N LYS A 140 -3.03 -119.97 17.18
CA LYS A 140 -3.50 -119.02 16.16
C LYS A 140 -4.62 -118.10 16.69
N LYS A 141 -5.59 -118.65 17.43
CA LYS A 141 -6.67 -117.86 18.05
C LYS A 141 -6.12 -116.87 19.08
N LEU A 142 -5.23 -117.31 19.96
CA LEU A 142 -4.58 -116.45 20.94
C LEU A 142 -3.72 -115.36 20.29
N LEU A 143 -3.06 -115.66 19.17
CA LEU A 143 -2.31 -114.69 18.39
C LEU A 143 -3.24 -113.62 17.80
N SER A 144 -4.37 -114.00 17.18
CA SER A 144 -5.36 -113.03 16.69
C SER A 144 -6.00 -112.21 17.81
N GLU A 145 -6.27 -112.80 18.97
CA GLU A 145 -6.79 -112.07 20.15
C GLU A 145 -5.76 -111.07 20.69
N LYS A 146 -4.47 -111.44 20.71
CA LYS A 146 -3.36 -110.53 21.04
C LYS A 146 -3.27 -109.37 20.06
N GLU A 147 -3.27 -109.64 18.75
CA GLU A 147 -3.19 -108.62 17.70
C GLU A 147 -4.40 -107.66 17.75
N GLU A 148 -5.61 -108.17 18.03
CA GLU A 148 -6.79 -107.34 18.26
C GLU A 148 -6.66 -106.44 19.50
N LEU A 149 -6.12 -106.96 20.61
CA LEU A 149 -5.91 -106.18 21.82
C LEU A 149 -4.82 -105.11 21.63
N GLU A 150 -3.70 -105.46 21.00
CA GLU A 150 -2.63 -104.51 20.65
C GLU A 150 -3.19 -103.40 19.75
N ARG A 151 -4.01 -103.73 18.75
CA ARG A 151 -4.71 -102.75 17.92
C ARG A 151 -5.66 -101.85 18.71
N ARG A 152 -6.44 -102.39 19.67
CA ARG A 152 -7.33 -101.58 20.52
C ARG A 152 -6.54 -100.62 21.40
N PHE A 153 -5.47 -101.07 22.07
CA PHE A 153 -4.60 -100.20 22.86
C PHE A 153 -3.90 -99.13 22.01
N GLU A 154 -3.52 -99.44 20.77
CA GLU A 154 -3.03 -98.45 19.82
C GLU A 154 -4.11 -97.42 19.44
N GLU A 155 -5.34 -97.85 19.19
CA GLU A 155 -6.49 -97.00 18.85
C GLU A 155 -6.87 -96.08 20.03
N GLU A 156 -6.97 -96.62 21.25
CA GLU A 156 -7.17 -95.89 22.50
C GLU A 156 -6.03 -94.88 22.75
N GLY A 157 -4.77 -95.31 22.60
CA GLY A 157 -3.62 -94.42 22.72
C GLY A 157 -3.60 -93.31 21.67
N LYS A 158 -4.08 -93.58 20.44
CA LYS A 158 -4.28 -92.55 19.40
C LYS A 158 -5.46 -91.63 19.73
N GLN A 159 -6.53 -92.12 20.34
CA GLN A 159 -7.68 -91.32 20.80
C GLN A 159 -7.30 -90.39 21.94
N LEU A 160 -6.66 -90.90 22.99
CA LEU A 160 -6.22 -90.11 24.14
C LEU A 160 -5.24 -89.00 23.73
N ARG A 161 -4.31 -89.28 22.80
CA ARG A 161 -3.42 -88.24 22.24
C ARG A 161 -4.17 -87.16 21.45
N ARG A 162 -5.26 -87.49 20.75
CA ARG A 162 -6.10 -86.48 20.08
C ARG A 162 -6.85 -85.63 21.11
N GLN A 163 -7.47 -86.26 22.10
CA GLN A 163 -8.17 -85.57 23.20
C GLN A 163 -7.23 -84.61 23.93
N GLN A 164 -6.04 -85.06 24.33
CA GLN A 164 -5.04 -84.21 24.96
C GLN A 164 -4.62 -83.04 24.05
N GLN A 165 -4.47 -83.26 22.74
CA GLN A 165 -4.11 -82.19 21.80
C GLN A 165 -5.24 -81.18 21.61
N GLU A 166 -6.50 -81.62 21.58
CA GLU A 166 -7.70 -80.80 21.48
C GLU A 166 -7.94 -80.01 22.77
N GLU A 167 -7.78 -80.62 23.95
CA GLU A 167 -7.86 -79.96 25.26
C GLU A 167 -6.77 -78.91 25.43
N MET A 168 -5.52 -79.22 25.07
CA MET A 168 -4.42 -78.25 25.08
C MET A 168 -4.70 -77.06 24.16
N GLN A 169 -5.16 -77.30 22.92
CA GLN A 169 -5.52 -76.23 21.99
C GLN A 169 -6.69 -75.38 22.50
N ALA A 170 -7.70 -75.99 23.11
CA ALA A 170 -8.82 -75.27 23.70
C ALA A 170 -8.41 -74.42 24.93
N LEU A 171 -7.46 -74.90 25.74
CA LEU A 171 -6.89 -74.13 26.85
C LEU A 171 -6.00 -72.99 26.35
N GLU A 172 -5.16 -73.23 25.34
CA GLU A 172 -4.34 -72.19 24.70
C GLU A 172 -5.21 -71.10 24.08
N GLN A 173 -6.29 -71.47 23.38
CA GLN A 173 -7.25 -70.53 22.80
C GLN A 173 -7.95 -69.69 23.87
N ARG A 174 -8.52 -70.32 24.91
CA ARG A 174 -9.17 -69.59 26.03
C ARG A 174 -8.21 -68.65 26.74
N LEU A 175 -6.98 -69.08 27.02
CA LEU A 175 -5.98 -68.24 27.66
C LEU A 175 -5.59 -67.05 26.77
N GLN A 176 -5.50 -67.26 25.45
CA GLN A 176 -5.24 -66.19 24.49
C GLN A 176 -6.41 -65.19 24.39
N GLU A 177 -7.65 -65.68 24.43
CA GLU A 177 -8.87 -64.86 24.47
C GLU A 177 -8.94 -64.04 25.77
N GLU A 178 -8.73 -64.65 26.93
CA GLU A 178 -8.69 -63.96 28.23
C GLU A 178 -7.57 -62.90 28.28
N TYR A 179 -6.38 -63.23 27.77
CA TYR A 179 -5.26 -62.28 27.67
C TYR A 179 -5.59 -61.10 26.75
N ASN A 180 -6.17 -61.37 25.57
CA ASN A 180 -6.57 -60.33 24.62
C ASN A 180 -7.66 -59.44 25.22
N ALA A 181 -8.72 -60.02 25.79
CA ALA A 181 -9.80 -59.28 26.44
C ALA A 181 -9.30 -58.44 27.62
N LYS A 182 -8.34 -58.96 28.41
CA LYS A 182 -7.74 -58.19 29.52
C LYS A 182 -6.87 -57.04 29.01
N LYS A 183 -6.12 -57.25 27.92
CA LYS A 183 -5.33 -56.21 27.25
C LYS A 183 -6.23 -55.11 26.66
N GLU A 184 -7.29 -55.48 25.95
CA GLU A 184 -8.28 -54.55 25.38
C GLU A 184 -8.99 -53.74 26.48
N SER A 185 -9.44 -54.41 27.55
CA SER A 185 -10.03 -53.76 28.72
C SER A 185 -9.09 -52.73 29.37
N LEU A 186 -7.79 -53.05 29.49
CA LEU A 186 -6.80 -52.12 30.05
C LEU A 186 -6.49 -50.96 29.09
N GLN A 187 -6.42 -51.22 27.78
CA GLN A 187 -6.25 -50.18 26.76
C GLN A 187 -7.44 -49.22 26.73
N GLU A 188 -8.66 -49.74 26.87
CA GLU A 188 -9.89 -48.95 26.93
C GLU A 188 -9.98 -48.13 28.22
N GLN A 189 -9.63 -48.71 29.37
CA GLN A 189 -9.52 -47.95 30.64
C GLN A 189 -8.52 -46.80 30.53
N HIS A 190 -7.35 -47.03 29.92
CA HIS A 190 -6.35 -45.99 29.68
C HIS A 190 -6.84 -44.93 28.67
N ARG A 191 -7.56 -45.32 27.61
CA ARG A 191 -8.19 -44.40 26.66
C ARG A 191 -9.20 -43.48 27.36
N LEU A 192 -10.08 -44.05 28.17
CA LEU A 192 -11.07 -43.31 28.95
C LEU A 192 -10.43 -42.38 29.99
N GLN A 193 -9.35 -42.80 30.67
CA GLN A 193 -8.58 -41.94 31.57
C GLN A 193 -7.94 -40.76 30.84
N LEU A 194 -7.36 -40.99 29.66
CA LEU A 194 -6.82 -39.91 28.83
C LEU A 194 -7.90 -38.95 28.33
N GLU A 195 -9.09 -39.45 27.99
CA GLU A 195 -10.22 -38.61 27.58
C GLU A 195 -10.79 -37.81 28.76
N GLN A 196 -10.93 -38.41 29.93
CA GLN A 196 -11.34 -37.70 31.14
C GLN A 196 -10.33 -36.60 31.51
N ALA A 197 -9.03 -36.88 31.45
CA ALA A 197 -8.00 -35.88 31.70
C ALA A 197 -8.00 -34.77 30.63
N LYS A 198 -8.28 -35.07 29.36
CA LYS A 198 -8.43 -34.05 28.31
C LYS A 198 -9.65 -33.16 28.56
N LEU A 199 -10.80 -33.74 28.88
CA LEU A 199 -12.02 -32.99 29.21
C LEU A 199 -11.79 -32.08 30.42
N GLN A 200 -11.20 -32.59 31.51
CA GLN A 200 -10.87 -31.77 32.68
C GLN A 200 -9.94 -30.60 32.38
N HIS A 201 -8.93 -30.78 31.51
CA HIS A 201 -8.09 -29.65 31.08
C HIS A 201 -8.82 -28.68 30.14
N GLN A 202 -9.72 -29.18 29.28
CA GLN A 202 -10.54 -28.34 28.41
C GLN A 202 -11.49 -27.48 29.24
N ASP A 203 -12.23 -28.08 30.18
CA ASP A 203 -13.11 -27.39 31.13
C ASP A 203 -12.34 -26.31 31.92
N GLN A 204 -11.14 -26.63 32.43
CA GLN A 204 -10.29 -25.66 33.13
C GLN A 204 -9.83 -24.49 32.25
N VAL A 205 -9.54 -24.74 30.98
CA VAL A 205 -9.16 -23.68 30.02
C VAL A 205 -10.38 -22.82 29.69
N GLU A 206 -11.56 -23.40 29.53
CA GLU A 206 -12.80 -22.68 29.30
C GLU A 206 -13.20 -21.82 30.52
N ASP A 207 -13.14 -22.37 31.73
CA ASP A 207 -13.34 -21.63 33.00
C ASP A 207 -12.37 -20.45 33.13
N LEU A 208 -11.06 -20.68 32.92
CA LEU A 208 -10.04 -19.62 32.98
C LEU A 208 -10.25 -18.56 31.90
N THR A 209 -10.69 -18.96 30.70
CA THR A 209 -10.98 -18.04 29.61
C THR A 209 -12.20 -17.18 29.93
N ALA A 210 -13.29 -17.79 30.41
CA ALA A 210 -14.51 -17.07 30.82
C ALA A 210 -14.24 -16.09 31.99
N VAL A 211 -13.43 -16.49 32.97
CA VAL A 211 -12.99 -15.60 34.06
C VAL A 211 -12.12 -14.45 33.54
N HIS A 212 -11.22 -14.70 32.59
CA HIS A 212 -10.39 -13.67 31.98
C HIS A 212 -11.23 -12.68 31.14
N GLU A 213 -12.13 -13.18 30.29
CA GLU A 213 -13.05 -12.37 29.50
C GLU A 213 -13.94 -11.49 30.40
N ALA A 214 -14.52 -12.06 31.46
CA ALA A 214 -15.32 -11.31 32.43
C ALA A 214 -14.50 -10.21 33.13
N ALA A 215 -13.25 -10.49 33.51
CA ALA A 215 -12.36 -9.51 34.12
C ALA A 215 -11.96 -8.39 33.13
N MET A 216 -11.72 -8.73 31.86
CA MET A 216 -11.45 -7.75 30.80
C MET A 216 -12.66 -6.84 30.54
N SER A 217 -13.86 -7.40 30.38
CA SER A 217 -15.08 -6.61 30.23
C SER A 217 -15.40 -5.77 31.48
N GLN A 218 -15.08 -6.24 32.69
CA GLN A 218 -15.17 -5.40 33.90
C GLN A 218 -14.18 -4.22 33.85
N LEU A 219 -12.94 -4.45 33.43
CA LEU A 219 -11.93 -3.39 33.30
C LEU A 219 -12.33 -2.36 32.22
N GLU A 220 -12.84 -2.81 31.07
CA GLU A 220 -13.37 -1.96 30.01
C GLU A 220 -14.54 -1.11 30.52
N ASN A 221 -15.51 -1.70 31.20
CA ASN A 221 -16.62 -0.98 31.81
C ASN A 221 -16.15 0.04 32.87
N ASN A 222 -15.18 -0.32 33.70
CA ASN A 222 -14.58 0.60 34.69
C ASN A 222 -13.89 1.78 34.00
N HIS A 223 -13.16 1.55 32.90
CA HIS A 223 -12.55 2.61 32.11
C HIS A 223 -13.60 3.51 31.43
N ILE A 224 -14.68 2.94 30.87
CA ILE A 224 -15.79 3.70 30.28
C ILE A 224 -16.44 4.60 31.34
N VAL A 225 -16.71 4.08 32.54
CA VAL A 225 -17.27 4.85 33.66
C VAL A 225 -16.29 5.95 34.12
N ALA A 226 -15.00 5.65 34.25
CA ALA A 226 -14.00 6.64 34.63
C ALA A 226 -13.85 7.77 33.60
N ILE A 227 -13.92 7.45 32.30
CA ILE A 227 -13.92 8.45 31.22
C ILE A 227 -15.17 9.31 31.29
N ALA A 228 -16.36 8.72 31.50
CA ALA A 228 -17.61 9.46 31.63
C ALA A 228 -17.59 10.42 32.83
N VAL A 229 -17.13 9.96 34.00
CA VAL A 229 -16.98 10.83 35.20
C VAL A 229 -16.01 11.98 34.94
N LEU A 230 -14.85 11.72 34.32
CA LEU A 230 -13.91 12.78 33.96
C LEU A 230 -14.48 13.75 32.91
N GLN A 231 -15.32 13.29 31.99
CA GLN A 231 -16.03 14.16 31.04
C GLN A 231 -17.05 15.05 31.78
N ASP A 232 -17.89 14.48 32.63
CA ASP A 232 -18.87 15.20 33.44
C ASP A 232 -18.18 16.23 34.36
N GLU A 233 -17.06 15.89 35.00
CA GLU A 233 -16.26 16.81 35.83
C GLU A 233 -15.71 17.98 35.01
N ASN A 234 -15.16 17.72 33.82
CA ASN A 234 -14.64 18.77 32.94
C ASN A 234 -15.76 19.68 32.42
N ASP A 235 -16.89 19.11 31.98
CA ASP A 235 -18.05 19.88 31.52
C ASP A 235 -18.65 20.72 32.65
N CYS A 236 -18.75 20.17 33.87
CA CYS A 236 -19.14 20.94 35.05
C CYS A 236 -18.16 22.10 35.29
N LYS A 237 -16.84 21.85 35.22
CA LYS A 237 -15.81 22.89 35.42
C LYS A 237 -15.88 23.99 34.36
N ILE A 238 -16.15 23.62 33.11
CA ILE A 238 -16.36 24.55 31.99
C ILE A 238 -17.64 25.37 32.20
N GLN A 239 -18.72 24.75 32.67
CA GLN A 239 -19.96 25.45 33.00
C GLN A 239 -19.77 26.44 34.15
N GLU A 240 -19.12 26.04 35.24
CA GLU A 240 -18.76 26.94 36.36
C GLU A 240 -17.93 28.13 35.89
N LEU A 241 -16.87 27.90 35.10
CA LEU A 241 -16.01 28.97 34.60
C LEU A 241 -16.80 29.94 33.69
N ASN A 242 -17.70 29.41 32.85
CA ASN A 242 -18.56 30.21 32.00
C ASN A 242 -19.60 31.02 32.80
N THR A 243 -20.16 30.49 33.89
CA THR A 243 -21.10 31.24 34.74
C THR A 243 -20.37 32.32 35.55
N ALA A 244 -19.17 32.02 36.07
CA ALA A 244 -18.31 33.00 36.73
C ALA A 244 -17.92 34.16 35.80
N HIS A 245 -17.44 33.86 34.58
CA HIS A 245 -17.10 34.89 33.59
C HIS A 245 -18.31 35.71 33.15
N LYS A 246 -19.49 35.09 32.97
CA LYS A 246 -20.74 35.83 32.68
C LYS A 246 -21.12 36.77 33.82
N LEU A 247 -20.95 36.35 35.07
CA LEU A 247 -21.22 37.16 36.26
C LEU A 247 -20.25 38.33 36.38
N GLU A 248 -18.94 38.09 36.23
CA GLU A 248 -17.91 39.13 36.24
C GLU A 248 -18.15 40.16 35.13
N LYS A 249 -18.46 39.69 33.91
CA LYS A 249 -18.82 40.56 32.79
C LYS A 249 -20.04 41.44 33.11
N ALA A 250 -21.10 40.86 33.67
CA ALA A 250 -22.31 41.59 34.02
C ALA A 250 -22.06 42.63 35.13
N GLN A 251 -21.24 42.29 36.14
CA GLN A 251 -20.80 43.23 37.17
C GLN A 251 -19.97 44.38 36.57
N LEU A 252 -19.06 44.06 35.66
CA LEU A 252 -18.23 45.06 34.98
C LEU A 252 -19.10 46.01 34.13
N GLU A 253 -20.04 45.47 33.34
CA GLU A 253 -21.04 46.24 32.58
C GLU A 253 -21.88 47.14 33.51
N GLU A 254 -22.33 46.65 34.67
CA GLU A 254 -23.04 47.44 35.68
C GLU A 254 -22.18 48.58 36.24
N THR A 255 -20.89 48.33 36.54
CA THR A 255 -19.98 49.39 37.02
C THR A 255 -19.68 50.44 35.95
N PHE A 256 -19.52 50.04 34.68
CA PHE A 256 -19.36 50.97 33.57
C PHE A 256 -20.62 51.82 33.36
N GLU A 257 -21.80 51.24 33.45
CA GLU A 257 -23.06 51.98 33.30
C GLU A 257 -23.28 52.98 34.45
N LYS A 258 -22.97 52.59 35.70
CA LYS A 258 -22.96 53.51 36.85
C LYS A 258 -22.00 54.68 36.65
N LEU A 259 -20.79 54.42 36.15
CA LEU A 259 -19.81 55.46 35.84
C LEU A 259 -20.27 56.35 34.69
N ARG A 260 -20.86 55.77 33.62
CA ARG A 260 -21.40 56.49 32.47
C ARG A 260 -22.50 57.47 32.89
N LEU A 261 -23.44 57.01 33.73
CA LEU A 261 -24.51 57.84 34.28
C LEU A 261 -23.95 58.95 35.19
N SER A 262 -22.99 58.64 36.07
CA SER A 262 -22.35 59.65 36.93
C SER A 262 -21.58 60.73 36.14
N LEU A 263 -20.93 60.36 35.04
CA LEU A 263 -20.28 61.31 34.15
C LEU A 263 -21.31 62.13 33.34
N GLN A 264 -22.43 61.53 32.94
CA GLN A 264 -23.53 62.23 32.31
C GLN A 264 -24.14 63.29 33.25
N ASP A 265 -24.43 62.94 34.50
CA ASP A 265 -24.92 63.87 35.53
C ASP A 265 -23.94 65.05 35.75
N GLN A 266 -22.63 64.80 35.71
CA GLN A 266 -21.61 65.85 35.79
C GLN A 266 -21.60 66.75 34.54
N ILE A 267 -21.72 66.18 33.35
CA ILE A 267 -21.82 66.94 32.08
C ILE A 267 -23.08 67.80 32.08
N ASP A 268 -24.22 67.27 32.50
CA ASP A 268 -25.49 68.01 32.55
C ASP A 268 -25.45 69.11 33.61
N THR A 269 -24.85 68.85 34.78
CA THR A 269 -24.59 69.86 35.82
C THR A 269 -23.69 70.99 35.31
N LEU A 270 -22.57 70.67 34.66
CA LEU A 270 -21.66 71.66 34.08
C LEU A 270 -22.31 72.43 32.92
N THR A 271 -23.13 71.76 32.11
CA THR A 271 -23.89 72.37 31.01
C THR A 271 -24.90 73.37 31.55
N PHE A 272 -25.64 73.02 32.60
CA PHE A 272 -26.55 73.92 33.29
C PHE A 272 -25.82 75.13 33.91
N GLN A 273 -24.67 74.91 34.57
CA GLN A 273 -23.84 76.01 35.09
C GLN A 273 -23.36 76.94 33.95
N ASN A 274 -22.92 76.37 32.83
CA ASN A 274 -22.44 77.15 31.68
C ASN A 274 -23.58 77.96 31.03
N GLN A 275 -24.77 77.36 30.84
CA GLN A 275 -25.97 78.05 30.39
C GLN A 275 -26.41 79.16 31.36
N SER A 276 -26.33 78.93 32.66
CA SER A 276 -26.65 79.93 33.69
C SER A 276 -25.68 81.11 33.68
N LEU A 277 -24.36 80.84 33.58
CA LEU A 277 -23.33 81.86 33.42
C LEU A 277 -23.49 82.63 32.11
N LYS A 278 -23.82 81.95 31.01
CA LYS A 278 -24.09 82.57 29.71
C LYS A 278 -25.32 83.47 29.78
N ALA A 279 -26.44 82.99 30.29
CA ALA A 279 -27.64 83.83 30.48
C ALA A 279 -27.39 85.03 31.42
N LYS A 280 -26.48 84.90 32.39
CA LYS A 280 -26.03 86.02 33.23
C LYS A 280 -25.16 87.01 32.45
N ALA A 281 -24.26 86.52 31.58
CA ALA A 281 -23.46 87.35 30.68
C ALA A 281 -24.33 88.07 29.65
N ASP A 282 -25.28 87.38 29.01
CA ASP A 282 -26.24 87.95 28.06
C ASP A 282 -27.06 89.07 28.72
N ARG A 283 -27.53 88.89 29.96
CA ARG A 283 -28.20 89.94 30.75
C ARG A 283 -27.30 91.14 31.06
N PHE A 284 -26.02 90.93 31.34
CA PHE A 284 -25.06 92.03 31.51
C PHE A 284 -24.79 92.75 30.18
N GLU A 285 -24.69 92.02 29.07
CA GLU A 285 -24.53 92.60 27.73
C GLU A 285 -25.75 93.42 27.32
N GLU A 286 -26.98 92.93 27.57
CA GLU A 286 -28.21 93.69 27.38
C GLU A 286 -28.27 94.94 28.26
N ALA A 287 -27.87 94.85 29.53
CA ALA A 287 -27.84 96.00 30.44
C ALA A 287 -26.82 97.06 29.98
N LEU A 288 -25.64 96.64 29.51
CA LEU A 288 -24.64 97.53 28.91
C LEU A 288 -25.15 98.16 27.62
N LYS A 289 -25.74 97.36 26.70
CA LYS A 289 -26.35 97.88 25.46
C LYS A 289 -27.40 98.93 25.76
N LYS A 290 -28.36 98.66 26.65
CA LYS A 290 -29.39 99.62 27.09
C LYS A 290 -28.77 100.89 27.68
N ASN A 291 -27.76 100.77 28.54
CA ASN A 291 -27.08 101.94 29.12
C ASN A 291 -26.35 102.77 28.05
N THR A 292 -25.64 102.13 27.11
CA THR A 292 -24.98 102.84 26.00
C THR A 292 -25.98 103.46 25.02
N GLU A 293 -27.12 102.81 24.77
CA GLU A 293 -28.20 103.34 23.93
C GLU A 293 -28.90 104.54 24.61
N GLU A 294 -29.14 104.48 25.92
CA GLU A 294 -29.63 105.60 26.72
C GLU A 294 -28.64 106.78 26.72
N GLN A 295 -27.34 106.52 26.93
CA GLN A 295 -26.30 107.56 26.84
C GLN A 295 -26.19 108.15 25.43
N LEU A 296 -26.22 107.32 24.38
CA LEU A 296 -26.24 107.78 22.99
C LEU A 296 -27.46 108.64 22.71
N LYS A 297 -28.64 108.27 23.21
CA LYS A 297 -29.87 109.06 23.07
C LYS A 297 -29.81 110.40 23.78
N ILE A 298 -29.19 110.47 24.96
CA ILE A 298 -28.91 111.73 25.67
C ILE A 298 -27.94 112.60 24.86
N VAL A 299 -26.83 112.03 24.39
CA VAL A 299 -25.83 112.75 23.58
C VAL A 299 -26.39 113.19 22.23
N GLN A 300 -27.30 112.41 21.62
CA GLN A 300 -27.91 112.71 20.32
C GLN A 300 -28.97 113.81 20.41
N ALA A 301 -29.66 113.98 21.55
CA ALA A 301 -30.77 114.92 21.69
C ALA A 301 -30.41 116.38 21.31
N PRO A 302 -29.26 116.96 21.72
CA PRO A 302 -28.81 118.28 21.25
C PRO A 302 -28.56 118.38 19.73
N TYR A 303 -28.12 117.28 19.08
CA TYR A 303 -27.76 117.30 17.65
C TYR A 303 -28.94 117.02 16.72
N LEU A 304 -30.09 116.60 17.23
CA LEU A 304 -31.27 116.24 16.43
C LEU A 304 -31.83 117.41 15.59
N HIS A 305 -31.59 118.64 16.03
CA HIS A 305 -31.96 119.86 15.31
C HIS A 305 -30.91 120.25 14.24
N LEU A 306 -29.64 119.98 14.49
CA LEU A 306 -28.52 120.35 13.62
C LEU A 306 -28.63 119.72 12.22
N GLU A 307 -29.19 118.52 12.08
CA GLU A 307 -29.42 117.90 10.77
C GLU A 307 -30.50 118.64 9.95
N LYS A 308 -31.54 119.18 10.61
CA LYS A 308 -32.55 120.01 9.95
C LYS A 308 -31.96 121.35 9.53
N ASP A 309 -31.13 121.94 10.40
CA ASP A 309 -30.45 123.20 10.12
C ASP A 309 -29.45 123.06 8.96
N LEU A 310 -28.70 121.95 8.91
CA LEU A 310 -27.81 121.61 7.78
C LEU A 310 -28.57 121.40 6.46
N LYS A 311 -29.74 120.74 6.49
CA LYS A 311 -30.59 120.57 5.29
C LYS A 311 -31.18 121.90 4.82
N SER A 312 -31.58 122.77 5.75
CA SER A 312 -32.02 124.14 5.46
C SER A 312 -30.87 124.97 4.84
N LEU A 313 -29.68 124.94 5.45
CA LEU A 313 -28.50 125.64 4.96
C LEU A 313 -28.08 125.15 3.57
N LYS A 314 -28.10 123.84 3.32
CA LYS A 314 -27.84 123.24 1.99
C LYS A 314 -28.82 123.78 0.94
N HIS A 315 -30.11 123.86 1.26
CA HIS A 315 -31.11 124.38 0.33
C HIS A 315 -30.92 125.89 0.05
N VAL A 316 -30.59 126.69 1.07
CA VAL A 316 -30.25 128.12 0.89
C VAL A 316 -29.00 128.27 0.01
N LEU A 317 -27.99 127.40 0.19
CA LEU A 317 -26.76 127.40 -0.59
C LEU A 317 -27.01 127.00 -2.05
N GLU A 318 -27.83 125.96 -2.31
CA GLU A 318 -28.30 125.58 -3.65
C GLU A 318 -29.05 126.74 -4.35
N MET A 319 -29.97 127.41 -3.64
CA MET A 319 -30.71 128.57 -4.16
C MET A 319 -29.77 129.74 -4.48
N LYS A 320 -28.74 129.98 -3.66
CA LYS A 320 -27.72 131.01 -3.94
C LYS A 320 -26.82 130.65 -5.11
N ASN A 321 -26.45 129.38 -5.26
CA ASN A 321 -25.64 128.93 -6.39
C ASN A 321 -26.42 129.05 -7.73
N LEU A 322 -27.72 128.74 -7.72
CA LEU A 322 -28.60 128.96 -8.88
C LEU A 322 -28.72 130.45 -9.24
N GLN A 323 -28.78 131.33 -8.23
CA GLN A 323 -28.78 132.78 -8.43
C GLN A 323 -27.46 133.27 -9.05
N ILE A 324 -26.31 132.74 -8.62
CA ILE A 324 -24.99 133.04 -9.19
C ILE A 324 -24.94 132.63 -10.67
N HIS A 325 -25.34 131.40 -11.02
CA HIS A 325 -25.35 130.95 -12.43
C HIS A 325 -26.28 131.78 -13.34
N GLN A 326 -27.38 132.32 -12.81
CA GLN A 326 -28.23 133.25 -13.54
C GLN A 326 -27.55 134.62 -13.78
N GLN A 327 -26.79 135.11 -12.80
CA GLN A 327 -26.01 136.34 -12.92
C GLN A 327 -24.83 136.19 -13.89
N GLU A 328 -24.08 135.09 -13.80
CA GLU A 328 -22.99 134.74 -14.74
C GLU A 328 -23.47 134.71 -16.20
N LYS A 329 -24.65 134.13 -16.44
CA LYS A 329 -25.27 134.09 -17.78
C LYS A 329 -25.66 135.47 -18.30
N MET A 330 -26.07 136.39 -17.43
CA MET A 330 -26.36 137.78 -17.79
C MET A 330 -25.07 138.56 -18.10
N ILE A 331 -23.99 138.31 -17.35
CA ILE A 331 -22.67 138.92 -17.57
C ILE A 331 -22.14 138.54 -18.96
N MET A 332 -22.15 137.25 -19.34
CA MET A 332 -21.70 136.82 -20.68
C MET A 332 -22.47 137.49 -21.84
N GLU A 333 -23.78 137.70 -21.71
CA GLU A 333 -24.54 138.40 -22.77
C GLU A 333 -24.21 139.90 -22.79
N LEU A 334 -23.96 140.54 -21.65
CA LEU A 334 -23.48 141.93 -21.60
C LEU A 334 -22.07 142.09 -22.21
N GLU A 335 -21.13 141.20 -21.87
CA GLU A 335 -19.77 141.17 -22.44
C GLU A 335 -19.80 141.06 -23.98
N LYS A 336 -20.69 140.21 -24.51
CA LYS A 336 -20.93 140.06 -25.95
C LYS A 336 -21.55 141.30 -26.62
N GLN A 337 -22.27 142.15 -25.88
CA GLN A 337 -22.72 143.45 -26.41
C GLN A 337 -21.60 144.49 -26.36
N VAL A 338 -20.74 144.47 -25.33
CA VAL A 338 -19.52 145.30 -25.26
C VAL A 338 -18.59 145.01 -26.44
N GLU A 339 -18.34 143.73 -26.77
CA GLU A 339 -17.48 143.36 -27.91
C GLU A 339 -18.04 143.85 -29.27
N LYS A 340 -19.37 143.97 -29.41
CA LYS A 340 -19.99 144.56 -30.61
C LYS A 340 -19.84 146.07 -30.64
N ASN A 341 -19.99 146.77 -29.52
CA ASN A 341 -19.77 148.21 -29.43
C ASN A 341 -18.33 148.55 -29.78
N LEU A 342 -17.36 147.81 -29.27
CA LEU A 342 -15.93 148.02 -29.54
C LEU A 342 -15.62 147.94 -31.06
N LYS A 343 -16.18 146.94 -31.75
CA LYS A 343 -16.07 146.80 -33.23
C LYS A 343 -16.80 147.90 -34.02
N LEU A 344 -17.80 148.56 -33.43
CA LEU A 344 -18.46 149.72 -34.04
C LEU A 344 -17.65 151.01 -33.79
N GLU A 345 -17.06 151.16 -32.60
CA GLU A 345 -16.15 152.26 -32.26
C GLU A 345 -14.89 152.27 -33.14
N GLU A 346 -14.24 151.11 -33.33
CA GLU A 346 -13.12 150.94 -34.29
C GLU A 346 -13.50 151.35 -35.72
N LYS A 347 -14.75 151.09 -36.13
CA LYS A 347 -15.24 151.45 -37.46
C LYS A 347 -15.55 152.95 -37.57
N ILE A 348 -15.97 153.58 -36.50
CA ILE A 348 -16.16 155.04 -36.42
C ILE A 348 -14.80 155.76 -36.46
N THR A 349 -13.81 155.31 -35.70
CA THR A 349 -12.48 155.95 -35.69
C THR A 349 -11.76 155.83 -37.04
N MET A 350 -11.88 154.68 -37.73
CA MET A 350 -11.36 154.54 -39.10
C MET A 350 -12.03 155.52 -40.08
N LEU A 351 -13.35 155.69 -40.00
CA LEU A 351 -14.10 156.64 -40.82
C LEU A 351 -13.78 158.11 -40.47
N GLN A 352 -13.45 158.41 -39.21
CA GLN A 352 -12.98 159.73 -38.78
C GLN A 352 -11.59 160.05 -39.35
N GLN A 353 -10.63 159.11 -39.28
CA GLN A 353 -9.30 159.28 -39.90
C GLN A 353 -9.41 159.56 -41.41
N GLN A 354 -10.26 158.82 -42.13
CA GLN A 354 -10.51 159.09 -43.56
C GLN A 354 -11.13 160.47 -43.81
N ASN A 355 -11.96 160.97 -42.89
CA ASN A 355 -12.53 162.33 -42.99
C ASN A 355 -11.47 163.41 -42.78
N GLU A 356 -10.58 163.23 -41.80
CA GLU A 356 -9.48 164.16 -41.51
C GLU A 356 -8.46 164.20 -42.65
N GLU A 357 -8.11 163.05 -43.25
CA GLU A 357 -7.20 163.00 -44.41
C GLU A 357 -7.79 163.72 -45.64
N LEU A 358 -9.10 163.58 -45.89
CA LEU A 358 -9.79 164.34 -46.94
C LEU A 358 -9.82 165.84 -46.65
N ARG A 359 -10.02 166.26 -45.39
CA ARG A 359 -9.97 167.68 -45.00
C ARG A 359 -8.57 168.26 -45.17
N ALA A 360 -7.52 167.55 -44.77
CA ALA A 360 -6.13 167.97 -44.98
C ALA A 360 -5.81 168.16 -46.47
N ARG A 361 -6.34 167.29 -47.35
CA ARG A 361 -6.24 167.41 -48.81
C ARG A 361 -6.96 168.63 -49.38
N ILE A 362 -8.09 169.03 -48.79
CA ILE A 362 -8.82 170.25 -49.19
C ILE A 362 -8.03 171.49 -48.77
N GLU A 363 -7.51 171.53 -47.54
CA GLU A 363 -6.72 172.65 -47.03
C GLU A 363 -5.43 172.88 -47.84
N GLN A 364 -4.77 171.79 -48.26
CA GLN A 364 -3.60 171.89 -49.14
C GLN A 364 -3.96 172.49 -50.51
N ASN A 365 -5.14 172.18 -51.06
CA ASN A 365 -5.64 172.75 -52.32
C ASN A 365 -6.00 174.24 -52.19
N THR A 366 -6.59 174.67 -51.08
CA THR A 366 -6.90 176.09 -50.84
C THR A 366 -5.65 176.93 -50.63
N VAL A 367 -4.59 176.39 -50.05
CA VAL A 367 -3.27 177.06 -49.96
C VAL A 367 -2.64 177.23 -51.34
N ILE A 368 -2.60 176.18 -52.17
CA ILE A 368 -2.08 176.26 -53.55
C ILE A 368 -2.87 177.29 -54.39
N THR A 369 -4.19 177.32 -54.23
CA THR A 369 -5.07 178.29 -54.91
C THR A 369 -4.76 179.73 -54.49
N ARG A 370 -4.44 179.98 -53.21
CA ARG A 370 -3.97 181.30 -52.75
C ARG A 370 -2.63 181.68 -53.37
N GLN A 371 -1.64 180.78 -53.34
CA GLN A 371 -0.31 181.07 -53.89
C GLN A 371 -0.36 181.47 -55.36
N LEU A 372 -1.15 180.77 -56.19
CA LEU A 372 -1.32 181.10 -57.61
C LEU A 372 -2.06 182.43 -57.84
N SER A 373 -2.93 182.85 -56.91
CA SER A 373 -3.55 184.19 -56.98
C SER A 373 -2.60 185.32 -56.58
N GLU A 374 -1.66 185.04 -55.67
CA GLU A 374 -0.65 185.97 -55.18
C GLU A 374 0.48 186.16 -56.21
N GLU A 375 0.87 185.11 -56.92
CA GLU A 375 1.76 185.19 -58.08
C GLU A 375 1.16 185.97 -59.26
N ASN A 376 -0.15 185.80 -59.54
CA ASN A 376 -0.85 186.61 -60.55
C ASN A 376 -0.87 188.10 -60.18
N ALA A 377 -1.08 188.44 -58.91
CA ALA A 377 -1.04 189.83 -58.45
C ALA A 377 0.38 190.44 -58.61
N ASN A 378 1.42 189.69 -58.25
CA ASN A 378 2.81 190.13 -58.44
C ASN A 378 3.20 190.33 -59.91
N LEU A 379 2.73 189.45 -60.81
CA LEU A 379 2.97 189.61 -62.26
C LEU A 379 2.27 190.86 -62.83
N GLN A 380 1.09 191.21 -62.32
CA GLN A 380 0.40 192.45 -62.66
C GLN A 380 1.23 193.68 -62.26
N GLU A 381 1.79 193.69 -61.04
CA GLU A 381 2.64 194.78 -60.53
C GLU A 381 3.95 194.93 -61.33
N TYR A 382 4.51 193.82 -61.85
CA TYR A 382 5.67 193.85 -62.73
C TYR A 382 5.39 194.52 -64.09
N VAL A 383 4.19 194.33 -64.65
CA VAL A 383 3.77 195.00 -65.89
C VAL A 383 3.61 196.51 -65.68
N GLU A 384 3.09 196.94 -64.53
CA GLU A 384 2.94 198.36 -64.21
C GLU A 384 4.31 199.05 -64.04
N LYS A 385 5.27 198.41 -63.37
CA LYS A 385 6.65 198.93 -63.20
C LYS A 385 7.39 199.11 -64.54
N GLU A 386 7.23 198.18 -65.49
CA GLU A 386 7.74 198.32 -66.86
C GLU A 386 7.14 199.54 -67.58
N VAL A 387 5.83 199.77 -67.43
CA VAL A 387 5.14 200.95 -68.02
C VAL A 387 5.64 202.26 -67.41
N GLU A 388 6.04 202.27 -66.13
CA GLU A 388 6.54 203.45 -65.43
C GLU A 388 8.01 203.76 -65.75
N GLU A 389 8.88 202.76 -65.89
CA GLU A 389 10.24 202.95 -66.43
C GLU A 389 10.18 203.43 -67.89
N LYS A 390 9.25 202.91 -68.71
CA LYS A 390 9.01 203.41 -70.07
C LYS A 390 8.57 204.88 -70.09
N LYS A 391 7.83 205.35 -69.09
CA LYS A 391 7.50 206.79 -68.90
C LYS A 391 8.68 207.62 -68.41
N LYS A 392 9.59 207.07 -67.59
CA LYS A 392 10.83 207.76 -67.16
C LYS A 392 11.76 208.04 -68.33
N LEU A 393 12.06 207.02 -69.13
CA LEU A 393 12.96 207.14 -70.28
C LEU A 393 12.42 208.14 -71.33
N SER A 394 11.10 208.29 -71.41
CA SER A 394 10.44 209.34 -72.21
C SER A 394 10.73 210.77 -71.74
N ARG A 395 11.04 211.01 -70.45
CA ARG A 395 11.36 212.37 -69.93
C ARG A 395 12.85 212.69 -70.06
N THR A 396 13.72 211.71 -69.89
CA THR A 396 15.16 211.88 -70.16
C THR A 396 15.44 212.15 -71.65
N ASN A 397 14.52 211.74 -72.53
CA ASN A 397 14.50 212.10 -73.95
C ASN A 397 14.19 213.59 -74.21
N GLU A 398 13.61 214.31 -73.24
CA GLU A 398 13.27 215.75 -73.35
C GLU A 398 14.30 216.66 -72.65
N GLU A 399 14.84 216.28 -71.48
CA GLU A 399 15.84 217.11 -70.78
C GLU A 399 17.17 217.25 -71.54
N LEU A 400 17.61 216.21 -72.25
CA LEU A 400 18.82 216.27 -73.09
C LEU A 400 18.66 217.16 -74.33
N LEU A 401 17.42 217.52 -74.67
CA LEU A 401 17.08 218.46 -75.74
C LEU A 401 17.23 219.93 -75.31
N TRP A 402 17.40 220.20 -74.00
CA TRP A 402 17.34 221.56 -73.44
C TRP A 402 18.68 222.15 -72.95
N LYS A 403 19.76 221.36 -72.83
CA LYS A 403 21.00 221.85 -72.21
C LYS A 403 22.22 221.88 -73.15
N LEU A 404 22.51 223.10 -73.62
CA LEU A 404 23.78 223.62 -74.15
C LEU A 404 24.07 223.25 -75.64
N GLN A 405 24.12 224.15 -76.63
CA GLN A 405 23.91 225.61 -76.73
C GLN A 405 24.62 226.49 -75.66
N GLU A 406 25.93 226.74 -75.90
CA GLU A 406 26.78 227.81 -75.29
C GLU A 406 27.12 227.67 -73.79
N GLY A 407 28.39 227.57 -73.33
CA GLY A 407 29.72 227.43 -73.96
C GLY A 407 30.84 227.81 -72.96
N ASP A 408 32.09 227.32 -72.99
CA ASP A 408 32.70 226.23 -73.77
C ASP A 408 34.02 225.70 -73.10
N ALA A 409 34.43 224.49 -73.51
CA ALA A 409 35.79 223.92 -73.55
C ALA A 409 36.45 223.19 -72.33
N VAL A 410 37.06 222.03 -72.68
CA VAL A 410 38.21 221.29 -72.10
C VAL A 410 37.98 220.11 -71.10
N SER A 411 37.81 218.90 -71.68
CA SER A 411 38.69 217.71 -71.48
C SER A 411 38.71 216.96 -70.09
N PRO A 412 39.47 215.86 -69.84
CA PRO A 412 39.17 214.49 -70.31
C PRO A 412 39.32 213.33 -69.25
N VAL A 413 39.09 212.06 -69.69
CA VAL A 413 39.60 210.74 -69.17
C VAL A 413 38.77 209.87 -68.18
N LYS A 414 38.21 208.79 -68.74
CA LYS A 414 38.17 207.33 -68.39
C LYS A 414 38.38 206.77 -66.93
N LEU A 415 37.46 205.85 -66.55
CA LEU A 415 37.59 204.42 -66.06
C LEU A 415 38.71 204.03 -65.06
N PRO A 416 38.50 203.14 -64.04
CA PRO A 416 38.50 201.66 -64.21
C PRO A 416 37.70 200.80 -63.12
N PRO A 417 38.09 199.62 -62.52
CA PRO A 417 37.25 198.38 -62.62
C PRO A 417 37.11 197.37 -61.41
N THR A 418 36.32 196.29 -61.61
CA THR A 418 36.45 194.86 -61.14
C THR A 418 36.30 194.32 -59.68
N GLN A 419 35.60 193.16 -59.60
CA GLN A 419 35.89 191.87 -58.89
C GLN A 419 35.42 191.51 -57.44
N SER A 420 34.60 190.44 -57.38
CA SER A 420 34.75 189.14 -56.65
C SER A 420 34.80 188.98 -55.10
N THR A 421 33.87 188.16 -54.56
CA THR A 421 34.00 187.22 -53.38
C THR A 421 34.26 187.82 -51.96
N PRO A 422 34.24 187.05 -50.82
CA PRO A 422 33.61 185.75 -50.46
C PRO A 422 33.06 185.60 -48.99
N PHE A 423 32.63 184.37 -48.61
CA PHE A 423 32.89 183.61 -47.35
C PHE A 423 32.43 184.03 -45.90
N TYR A 424 32.08 182.99 -45.12
CA TYR A 424 32.01 182.82 -43.63
C TYR A 424 31.05 183.72 -42.81
N ARG A 425 30.23 183.25 -41.84
CA ARG A 425 30.28 182.25 -40.74
C ARG A 425 30.84 182.79 -39.40
N CYS A 426 30.13 182.45 -38.30
CA CYS A 426 30.58 182.23 -36.90
C CYS A 426 30.53 183.37 -35.88
N SER A 427 29.75 183.15 -34.79
CA SER A 427 30.14 183.19 -33.35
C SER A 427 28.86 183.27 -32.48
N SER A 428 28.74 182.78 -31.24
CA SER A 428 29.65 182.10 -30.28
C SER A 428 28.82 181.14 -29.40
N GLY A 429 29.34 179.98 -28.92
CA GLY A 429 29.97 179.79 -27.58
C GLY A 429 28.90 179.45 -26.51
N ASN A 430 28.91 178.38 -25.69
CA ASN A 430 29.92 177.44 -25.15
C ASN A 430 29.18 176.18 -24.57
N SER A 431 29.74 175.04 -24.11
CA SER A 431 31.07 174.37 -24.16
C SER A 431 30.99 172.95 -23.54
N SER A 432 32.05 172.13 -23.68
CA SER A 432 32.44 170.96 -22.83
C SER A 432 31.73 169.58 -23.00
N PRO A 433 32.41 168.44 -22.68
CA PRO A 433 32.45 167.33 -23.65
C PRO A 433 32.19 165.87 -23.15
N ALA A 434 32.08 164.98 -24.15
CA ALA A 434 32.43 163.54 -24.16
C ALA A 434 31.46 162.44 -23.65
N LYS A 435 31.58 161.27 -24.33
CA LYS A 435 31.22 159.87 -24.00
C LYS A 435 29.81 159.27 -24.29
N VAL A 436 29.88 158.10 -24.94
CA VAL A 436 29.04 156.86 -24.83
C VAL A 436 27.65 156.91 -25.51
N ARG A 437 27.37 156.12 -26.58
CA ARG A 437 27.07 154.66 -26.70
C ARG A 437 25.73 154.28 -26.02
N THR A 438 24.81 153.49 -26.60
CA THR A 438 24.96 152.41 -27.60
C THR A 438 23.86 152.36 -28.68
N LEU A 439 24.21 151.80 -29.85
CA LEU A 439 23.29 151.21 -30.85
C LEU A 439 22.71 149.87 -30.30
N ARG A 440 21.70 149.20 -30.89
CA ARG A 440 21.08 149.29 -32.23
C ARG A 440 19.70 148.61 -32.23
N ARG A 441 18.80 149.17 -33.05
CA ARG A 441 17.65 148.56 -33.76
C ARG A 441 16.50 147.96 -32.95
#